data_AF-A0A7V9LGK5-F1
#
_entry.id   AF-A0A7V9LGK5-F1
#
_cell.length_a   1.000
_cell.length_b   1.000
_cell.length_c   1.000
_cell.angle_alpha   90.00
_cell.angle_beta   90.00
_cell.angle_gamma   90.00
#
_symmetry.space_group_name_H-M   'P 1'
#
loop_
_entity.id
_entity.type
_entity.pdbx_description
1 polymer ?
#
loop_
_entity_poly.entity_id
_entity_poly.type
_entity_poly.pdbx_seq_one_letter_code
_entity_poly.pdbx_strand_id
1 'polypeptide(L)'
;SRTLPRLVRDDVARELTYTGRVVEADEALSLGLLTRIADDPLAGANELAAQIAAAPPPAIRSAKRLWNESWNAGDAEGLALEAELQRALIGQLDFSAQGRDQG
;
A
#
# COMPACT_ATOMS: atom_id res chain seq x y z
N SER A 1 -3.71 -10.21 18.40
CA SER A 1 -3.38 -9.19 17.37
C SER A 1 -4.06 -9.57 16.05
N ARG A 2 -4.78 -8.66 15.37
CA ARG A 2 -5.41 -8.93 14.05
C ARG A 2 -4.47 -8.68 12.87
N THR A 3 -3.40 -7.92 13.08
CA THR A 3 -2.49 -7.46 12.02
C THR A 3 -1.23 -8.31 11.91
N LEU A 4 -0.66 -8.73 13.04
CA LEU A 4 0.61 -9.47 13.06
C LEU A 4 0.58 -10.78 12.24
N PRO A 5 -0.46 -11.64 12.33
CA PRO A 5 -0.53 -12.87 11.54
C PRO A 5 -0.70 -12.65 10.02
N ARG A 6 -0.95 -11.40 9.57
CA ARG A 6 -1.00 -11.04 8.14
C ARG A 6 0.36 -10.57 7.61
N LEU A 7 1.33 -10.32 8.51
CA LEU A 7 2.66 -9.82 8.17
C LEU A 7 3.72 -10.92 8.30
N VAL A 8 3.60 -11.77 9.32
CA VAL A 8 4.54 -12.86 9.61
C VAL A 8 3.84 -14.21 9.62
N ARG A 9 4.62 -15.29 9.59
CA ARG A 9 4.11 -16.66 9.80
C ARG A 9 3.44 -16.78 11.18
N ASP A 10 2.45 -17.67 11.28
CA ASP A 10 1.66 -17.86 12.51
C ASP A 10 2.50 -18.23 13.74
N ASP A 11 3.53 -19.06 13.57
CA ASP A 11 4.44 -19.47 14.65
C ASP A 11 5.24 -18.29 15.20
N VAL A 12 5.79 -17.45 14.32
CA VAL A 12 6.51 -16.23 14.70
C VAL A 12 5.56 -15.23 15.38
N ALA A 13 4.34 -15.05 14.86
CA ALA A 13 3.36 -14.15 15.47
C ALA A 13 3.05 -14.55 16.93
N ARG A 14 2.90 -15.86 17.20
CA ARG A 14 2.66 -16.38 18.55
C ARG A 14 3.88 -16.21 19.43
N GLU A 15 5.06 -16.56 18.93
CA GLU A 15 6.32 -16.42 19.65
C GLU A 15 6.55 -14.98 20.12
N LEU A 16 6.44 -14.00 19.21
CA LEU A 16 6.56 -12.58 19.56
C LEU A 16 5.47 -12.11 20.54
N THR A 17 4.23 -12.59 20.37
CA THR A 17 3.11 -12.22 21.24
C THR A 17 3.27 -12.77 22.67
N TYR A 18 3.74 -14.01 22.81
CA TYR A 18 3.85 -14.68 24.09
C TYR A 18 5.12 -14.31 24.86
N THR A 19 6.22 -14.09 24.14
CA THR A 19 7.51 -13.74 24.77
C THR A 19 7.65 -12.25 25.01
N GLY A 20 7.02 -11.41 24.19
CA GLY A 20 7.19 -9.96 24.24
C GLY A 20 8.63 -9.51 23.98
N ARG A 21 9.46 -10.36 23.36
CA ARG A 21 10.88 -10.04 23.13
C ARG A 21 11.03 -8.84 22.19
N VAL A 22 12.16 -8.15 22.35
CA VAL A 22 12.57 -7.10 21.42
C VAL A 22 13.05 -7.76 20.11
N VAL A 23 12.68 -7.14 19.00
CA VAL A 23 13.08 -7.55 17.65
C VAL A 23 13.93 -6.43 17.07
N GLU A 24 15.14 -6.75 16.66
CA GLU A 24 16.06 -5.80 16.06
C GLU A 24 15.66 -5.47 14.61
N ALA A 25 16.14 -4.34 14.09
CA ALA A 25 15.71 -3.81 12.80
C ALA A 25 15.89 -4.80 11.63
N ASP A 26 17.05 -5.47 11.55
CA ASP A 26 17.35 -6.43 10.48
C ASP A 26 16.41 -7.64 10.51
N GLU A 27 16.13 -8.16 11.71
CA GLU A 27 15.17 -9.25 11.89
C GLU A 27 13.76 -8.78 11.50
N ALA A 28 13.33 -7.63 12.00
CA ALA A 28 12.02 -7.06 11.68
C ALA A 28 11.84 -6.83 10.16
N LEU A 29 12.90 -6.46 9.44
CA LEU A 29 12.90 -6.37 7.99
C LEU A 29 12.74 -7.75 7.35
N SER A 30 13.51 -8.76 7.78
CA SER A 30 13.40 -10.14 7.27
C SER A 30 12.03 -10.79 7.53
N LEU A 31 11.38 -10.40 8.62
CA LEU A 31 10.04 -10.84 8.98
C LEU A 31 8.95 -10.09 8.19
N GLY A 32 9.28 -9.00 7.51
CA GLY A 32 8.30 -8.15 6.80
C GLY A 32 7.51 -7.21 7.72
N LEU A 33 7.97 -7.02 8.96
CA LEU A 33 7.43 -6.01 9.89
C LEU A 33 7.88 -4.60 9.51
N LEU A 34 9.07 -4.48 8.92
CA LEU A 34 9.58 -3.24 8.33
C LEU A 34 9.62 -3.36 6.81
N THR A 35 9.35 -2.25 6.12
CA THR A 35 9.48 -2.15 4.66
C THR A 35 10.89 -1.76 4.24
N ARG A 36 11.61 -1.00 5.07
CA ARG A 36 12.98 -0.54 4.82
C ARG A 36 13.68 -0.17 6.14
N ILE A 37 15.01 -0.20 6.12
CA ILE A 37 15.88 0.38 7.15
C ILE A 37 16.58 1.58 6.51
N ALA A 38 16.74 2.67 7.26
CA ALA A 38 17.39 3.89 6.80
C ALA A 38 18.10 4.60 7.95
N ASP A 39 19.23 5.24 7.65
CA ASP A 39 20.00 6.02 8.62
C ASP A 39 19.24 7.28 9.10
N ASP A 40 18.47 7.91 8.19
CA ASP A 40 17.50 8.96 8.51
C ASP A 40 16.08 8.52 8.10
N PRO A 41 15.32 7.91 9.03
CA PRO A 41 13.98 7.41 8.75
C PRO A 41 12.97 8.51 8.39
N LEU A 42 13.12 9.71 8.96
CA LEU A 42 12.17 10.80 8.73
C LEU A 42 12.36 11.39 7.33
N ALA A 43 13.62 11.62 6.93
CA ALA A 43 13.92 12.04 5.56
C ALA A 43 13.42 11.00 4.54
N GLY A 44 13.75 9.72 4.73
CA GLY A 44 13.33 8.66 3.82
C GLY A 44 11.80 8.49 3.74
N ALA A 45 11.08 8.72 4.85
CA ALA A 45 9.61 8.72 4.86
C ALA A 45 9.03 9.91 4.09
N ASN A 46 9.60 11.11 4.25
CA ASN A 46 9.17 12.30 3.53
C ASN A 46 9.44 12.19 2.02
N GLU A 47 10.57 11.63 1.62
CA GLU A 47 10.86 11.36 0.21
C GLU A 47 9.86 10.38 -0.41
N LEU A 48 9.54 9.28 0.29
CA LEU A 48 8.52 8.35 -0.16
C LEU A 48 7.14 9.02 -0.27
N ALA A 49 6.76 9.82 0.73
CA ALA A 49 5.52 10.56 0.72
C ALA A 49 5.44 11.54 -0.46
N ALA A 50 6.54 12.24 -0.77
CA ALA A 50 6.63 13.14 -1.91
C ALA A 50 6.48 12.39 -3.25
N GLN A 51 7.10 11.21 -3.39
CA GLN A 51 6.95 10.35 -4.57
C GLN A 51 5.50 9.91 -4.77
N ILE A 52 4.81 9.51 -3.69
CA ILE A 52 3.39 9.13 -3.74
C ILE A 52 2.52 10.35 -4.09
N ALA A 53 2.81 11.51 -3.51
CA ALA A 53 2.05 12.74 -3.73
C ALA A 53 2.22 13.33 -5.14
N ALA A 54 3.32 13.01 -5.83
CA ALA A 54 3.55 13.40 -7.22
C ALA A 54 2.63 12.68 -8.22
N ALA A 55 2.03 11.55 -7.83
CA ALA A 55 1.09 10.83 -8.68
C ALA A 55 -0.28 11.55 -8.76
N PRO A 56 -1.03 11.41 -9.87
CA PRO A 56 -2.37 11.96 -9.97
C PRO A 56 -3.27 11.51 -8.82
N PRO A 57 -3.95 12.42 -8.09
CA PRO A 57 -4.80 12.05 -6.95
C PRO A 57 -5.88 10.99 -7.27
N PRO A 58 -6.54 11.00 -8.45
CA PRO A 58 -7.43 9.92 -8.85
C PRO A 58 -6.75 8.55 -8.88
N ALA A 59 -5.51 8.46 -9.37
CA ALA A 59 -4.78 7.20 -9.47
C ALA A 59 -4.49 6.61 -8.08
N ILE A 60 -4.00 7.43 -7.15
CA ILE A 60 -3.74 6.99 -5.77
C ILE A 60 -5.03 6.56 -5.07
N ARG A 61 -6.15 7.26 -5.28
CA ARG A 61 -7.44 6.88 -4.69
C ARG A 61 -7.97 5.56 -5.25
N SER A 62 -7.93 5.38 -6.57
CA SER A 62 -8.36 4.13 -7.22
C SER A 62 -7.51 2.95 -6.76
N ALA A 63 -6.18 3.11 -6.69
CA ALA A 63 -5.29 2.06 -6.20
C ALA A 63 -5.58 1.69 -4.73
N LYS A 64 -5.76 2.69 -3.85
CA LYS A 64 -6.14 2.45 -2.45
C LYS A 64 -7.47 1.72 -2.32
N ARG A 65 -8.46 2.09 -3.13
CA ARG A 65 -9.77 1.45 -3.13
C ARG A 65 -9.67 -0.02 -3.55
N LEU A 66 -8.96 -0.28 -4.65
CA LEU A 66 -8.74 -1.64 -5.14
C LEU A 66 -8.12 -2.52 -4.05
N TRP A 67 -7.01 -2.11 -3.44
CA TRP A 67 -6.33 -2.92 -2.41
C TRP A 67 -7.16 -3.17 -1.16
N ASN A 68 -7.99 -2.20 -0.75
CA ASN A 68 -8.83 -2.34 0.44
C ASN A 68 -10.04 -3.26 0.21
N GLU A 69 -10.60 -3.25 -0.99
CA GLU A 69 -11.83 -3.97 -1.34
C GLU A 69 -11.53 -5.36 -1.94
N SER A 70 -10.46 -5.51 -2.73
CA SER A 70 -10.12 -6.77 -3.40
C SER A 70 -9.64 -7.86 -2.45
N TRP A 71 -9.06 -7.50 -1.30
CA TRP A 71 -8.50 -8.48 -0.36
C TRP A 71 -9.55 -9.47 0.20
N ASN A 72 -10.82 -9.08 0.22
CA ASN A 72 -11.92 -9.91 0.70
C ASN A 72 -12.86 -10.38 -0.42
N ALA A 73 -12.58 -9.99 -1.67
CA ALA A 73 -13.38 -10.35 -2.83
C ALA A 73 -12.91 -11.69 -3.41
N GLY A 74 -13.83 -12.46 -4.00
CA GLY A 74 -13.43 -13.61 -4.82
C GLY A 74 -12.74 -13.16 -6.11
N ASP A 75 -11.92 -14.01 -6.73
CA ASP A 75 -11.10 -13.66 -7.90
C ASP A 75 -11.87 -12.92 -9.01
N ALA A 76 -13.08 -13.39 -9.35
CA ALA A 76 -13.92 -12.77 -10.37
C ALA A 76 -14.43 -11.38 -9.97
N GLU A 77 -14.76 -11.17 -8.70
CA GLU A 77 -15.22 -9.89 -8.18
C GLU A 77 -14.06 -8.88 -8.06
N GLY A 78 -12.88 -9.34 -7.65
CA GLY A 78 -11.67 -8.53 -7.63
C GLY A 78 -11.27 -8.03 -9.03
N LEU A 79 -11.31 -8.92 -10.04
CA LEU A 79 -11.03 -8.56 -11.43
C LEU A 79 -12.07 -7.58 -12.00
N ALA A 80 -13.35 -7.74 -11.66
CA ALA A 80 -14.40 -6.82 -12.08
C ALA A 80 -14.20 -5.42 -11.49
N LEU A 81 -13.87 -5.34 -10.19
CA LEU A 81 -13.56 -4.08 -9.50
C LEU A 81 -12.32 -3.40 -10.10
N GLU A 82 -11.26 -4.17 -10.39
CA GLU A 82 -10.07 -3.63 -11.05
C GLU A 82 -10.41 -2.99 -12.40
N ALA A 83 -11.17 -3.70 -13.25
CA ALA A 83 -11.54 -3.21 -14.57
C ALA A 83 -12.44 -1.94 -14.51
N GLU A 84 -13.34 -1.85 -13.52
CA GLU A 84 -14.15 -0.66 -13.28
C GLU A 84 -13.27 0.56 -12.91
N LEU A 85 -12.39 0.39 -11.93
CA LEU A 85 -11.54 1.47 -11.42
C LEU A 85 -10.54 1.96 -12.47
N GLN A 86 -9.98 1.06 -13.29
CA GLN A 86 -9.10 1.41 -14.40
C GLN A 86 -9.83 2.24 -15.47
N ARG A 87 -11.02 1.82 -15.90
CA ARG A 87 -11.83 2.59 -16.89
C ARG A 87 -12.17 3.98 -16.39
N ALA A 88 -12.61 4.10 -15.13
CA ALA A 88 -12.92 5.38 -14.52
C ALA A 88 -11.69 6.29 -14.42
N LEU A 89 -10.52 5.73 -14.09
CA LEU A 89 -9.27 6.47 -13.99
C LEU A 89 -8.81 7.02 -15.34
N ILE A 90 -8.81 6.20 -16.40
CA ILE A 90 -8.40 6.62 -17.75
C ILE A 90 -9.26 7.81 -18.21
N GLY A 91 -10.59 7.72 -18.07
CA GLY A 91 -11.49 8.80 -18.45
C GLY A 91 -11.25 10.11 -17.67
N GLN A 92 -10.93 10.03 -16.36
CA GLN A 92 -10.61 11.21 -15.56
C GLN A 92 -9.28 11.85 -15.94
N LEU A 93 -8.28 11.03 -16.28
CA LEU A 93 -6.97 11.52 -16.69
C LEU A 93 -7.04 12.21 -18.06
N ASP A 94 -7.74 11.62 -19.03
CA ASP A 94 -7.95 12.21 -20.36
C ASP A 94 -8.65 13.59 -20.27
N PHE A 95 -9.71 13.70 -19.46
CA PHE A 95 -10.40 14.97 -19.23
C PHE A 95 -9.49 16.03 -18.58
N SER A 96 -8.68 15.62 -17.60
CA SER A 96 -7.76 16.53 -16.92
C SER A 96 -6.57 16.98 -17.78
N ALA A 97 -6.15 16.17 -18.76
CA ALA A 97 -5.12 16.52 -19.72
C ALA A 97 -5.65 17.54 -20.75
N GLN A 98 -6.86 17.35 -21.26
CA GLN A 98 -7.49 18.25 -22.23
C GLN A 98 -7.84 19.63 -21.66
N GLY A 99 -8.13 19.74 -20.35
CA GLY A 99 -8.41 21.01 -19.68
C GLY A 99 -7.19 21.91 -19.44
N ARG A 100 -5.96 21.40 -19.59
CA ARG A 100 -4.71 22.17 -19.41
C ARG A 100 -4.19 22.83 -20.69
N ASP A 101 -4.68 22.42 -21.86
CA ASP A 101 -4.26 22.93 -23.17
C ASP A 101 -5.09 24.12 -23.68
N GLN A 102 -6.06 24.62 -22.89
CA GLN A 102 -6.98 25.71 -23.27
C GLN A 102 -6.93 26.95 -22.36
N GLY A 103 -5.86 27.16 -21.60
CA GLY A 103 -5.64 28.36 -20.76
C GLY A 103 -4.25 28.93 -20.94
#